data_AF-A0A146I1S6-F1
#
_entry.id   AF-A0A146I1S6-F1
#
_cell.length_a   1.000
_cell.length_b   1.000
_cell.length_c   1.000
_cell.angle_alpha   90.00
_cell.angle_beta   90.00
_cell.angle_gamma   90.00
#
_symmetry.space_group_name_H-M   'P 1'
#
loop_
_entity.id
_entity.type
_entity.pdbx_description
1 polymer ?
#
loop_
_entity_poly.entity_id
_entity_poly.type
_entity_poly.pdbx_seq_one_letter_code
_entity_poly.pdbx_strand_id
1 'polypeptide(L)'
;MFLASSSSGKGLTAKTDVSRPSALPSANLIPRANNTALGGNNQPSAEQSSREFLTATEEEWNRKIDVELEALLDGMVDLVGLASIGDKDKFRIAQEAFQAQSRAESMVRAANSLLSITHSMKLLLLLSDEAQITTRRDDEIKVVQEEKNAARAQVAALLDELIRGGR
;
A
#
# COMPACT_ATOMS: atom_id res chain seq x y z
N MET A 1 -11.89 -44.10 46.45
CA MET A 1 -10.71 -43.67 47.22
C MET A 1 -9.60 -43.35 46.24
N PHE A 2 -9.47 -42.08 45.84
CA PHE A 2 -8.21 -41.44 45.43
C PHE A 2 -8.48 -39.93 45.44
N LEU A 3 -7.60 -39.21 46.13
CA LEU A 3 -7.69 -37.80 46.47
C LEU A 3 -7.04 -36.92 45.39
N ALA A 4 -7.54 -35.68 45.37
CA ALA A 4 -6.85 -34.43 45.05
C ALA A 4 -6.42 -34.15 43.60
N SER A 5 -7.00 -33.10 43.01
CA SER A 5 -6.19 -31.93 42.68
C SER A 5 -7.00 -30.63 42.76
N SER A 6 -6.43 -29.72 43.54
CA SER A 6 -6.70 -28.29 43.69
C SER A 6 -6.71 -27.55 42.34
N SER A 7 -7.66 -26.64 42.12
CA SER A 7 -7.28 -25.21 42.08
C SER A 7 -8.50 -24.28 41.98
N SER A 8 -8.63 -23.48 43.04
CA SER A 8 -8.85 -22.04 43.02
C SER A 8 -9.88 -21.49 42.01
N GLY A 9 -11.05 -21.15 42.54
CA GLY A 9 -11.97 -20.24 41.87
C GLY A 9 -11.29 -18.92 41.56
N LYS A 10 -11.41 -18.49 40.31
CA LYS A 10 -11.14 -17.11 39.89
C LYS A 10 -12.34 -16.62 39.10
N GLY A 11 -12.85 -15.49 39.56
CA GLY A 11 -14.03 -14.83 39.02
C GLY A 11 -13.94 -14.55 37.53
N LEU A 12 -15.10 -14.58 36.88
CA LEU A 12 -15.30 -14.04 35.56
C LEU A 12 -14.96 -12.55 35.58
N THR A 13 -13.81 -12.20 35.01
CA THR A 13 -13.54 -10.84 34.54
C THR A 13 -13.55 -10.91 33.02
N ALA A 14 -14.55 -10.26 32.42
CA ALA A 14 -14.61 -10.05 30.99
C ALA A 14 -13.35 -9.30 30.56
N LYS A 15 -12.49 -9.99 29.82
CA LYS A 15 -11.36 -9.39 29.10
C LYS A 15 -11.92 -8.46 28.03
N THR A 16 -11.79 -7.15 28.24
CA THR A 16 -11.73 -6.19 27.14
C THR A 16 -10.27 -6.05 26.74
N ASP A 17 -9.86 -6.90 25.80
CA ASP A 17 -8.58 -6.82 25.09
C ASP A 17 -8.68 -5.65 24.08
N VAL A 18 -8.40 -4.44 24.56
CA VAL A 18 -8.22 -3.26 23.71
C VAL A 18 -6.77 -2.85 23.82
N SER A 19 -5.97 -3.32 22.87
CA SER A 19 -4.70 -2.77 22.36
C SER A 19 -3.67 -3.87 22.16
N ARG A 20 -3.89 -4.71 21.15
CA ARG A 20 -2.78 -5.27 20.39
C ARG A 20 -2.69 -4.50 19.08
N PRO A 21 -1.92 -3.40 19.00
CA PRO A 21 -1.50 -2.89 17.70
C PRO A 21 -0.82 -4.04 16.96
N SER A 22 -1.27 -4.28 15.73
CA SER A 22 -0.71 -5.26 14.81
C SER A 22 0.83 -5.19 14.85
N ALA A 23 1.46 -6.33 15.16
CA ALA A 23 2.90 -6.50 15.04
C ALA A 23 3.27 -6.54 13.55
N LEU A 24 3.29 -5.38 12.91
CA LEU A 24 4.07 -5.19 11.68
C LEU A 24 5.55 -5.14 12.10
N PRO A 25 6.42 -5.98 11.52
CA PRO A 25 7.86 -5.86 11.69
C PRO A 25 8.28 -4.44 11.34
N SER A 26 8.94 -3.75 12.28
CA SER A 26 9.52 -2.44 12.07
C SER A 26 10.51 -2.50 10.91
N ALA A 27 10.08 -2.02 9.75
CA ALA A 27 10.99 -1.71 8.66
C ALA A 27 11.89 -0.57 9.15
N ASN A 28 13.11 -0.92 9.59
CA ASN A 28 14.18 0.03 9.83
C ASN A 28 14.57 0.67 8.49
N LEU A 29 13.84 1.70 8.07
CA LEU A 29 14.29 2.64 7.07
C LEU A 29 15.36 3.50 7.72
N ILE A 30 16.60 3.01 7.66
CA ILE A 30 17.81 3.74 8.03
C ILE A 30 17.85 5.03 7.19
N PRO A 31 17.74 6.23 7.77
CA PRO A 31 17.96 7.47 7.05
C PRO A 31 19.47 7.63 6.87
N ARG A 32 20.00 7.05 5.81
CA ARG A 32 21.40 7.25 5.39
C ARG A 32 21.49 8.51 4.56
N ALA A 33 21.65 9.65 5.23
CA ALA A 33 22.63 10.70 4.90
C ALA A 33 22.25 12.03 5.58
N ASN A 34 22.50 12.10 6.89
CA ASN A 34 23.11 13.30 7.45
C ASN A 34 24.50 13.44 6.80
N ASN A 35 24.59 14.21 5.73
CA ASN A 35 25.84 14.86 5.29
C ASN A 35 25.51 15.88 4.19
N THR A 36 25.12 17.09 4.60
CA THR A 36 25.51 18.36 3.98
C THR A 36 25.03 19.49 4.89
N ALA A 37 25.84 19.77 5.91
CA ALA A 37 25.79 21.06 6.57
C ALA A 37 26.25 22.13 5.58
N LEU A 38 25.40 23.15 5.37
CA LEU A 38 25.70 24.58 5.28
C LEU A 38 24.94 25.27 4.13
N GLY A 39 24.01 26.16 4.51
CA GLY A 39 23.48 27.20 3.61
C GLY A 39 22.07 26.92 3.10
N GLY A 40 21.15 27.83 3.41
CA GLY A 40 19.75 27.74 3.03
C GLY A 40 19.48 27.84 1.53
N ASN A 41 18.21 27.58 1.23
CA ASN A 41 17.43 27.85 0.01
C ASN A 41 16.97 26.61 -0.76
N ASN A 42 15.67 26.66 -1.08
CA ASN A 42 14.96 25.97 -2.15
C ASN A 42 14.55 24.50 -1.91
N GLN A 43 13.27 24.32 -1.57
CA GLN A 43 12.49 23.10 -1.85
C GLN A 43 11.92 23.14 -3.29
N PRO A 44 12.70 22.73 -4.32
CA PRO A 44 12.12 22.07 -5.49
C PRO A 44 12.78 20.72 -5.81
N SER A 45 13.85 20.34 -5.11
CA SER A 45 14.59 19.10 -5.39
C SER A 45 13.85 17.82 -4.94
N ALA A 46 13.04 17.92 -3.87
CA ALA A 46 12.26 16.78 -3.38
C ALA A 46 11.09 16.43 -4.32
N GLU A 47 10.40 17.45 -4.87
CA GLU A 47 9.31 17.23 -5.84
C GLU A 47 9.83 16.71 -7.18
N GLN A 48 10.99 17.18 -7.66
CA GLN A 48 11.61 16.65 -8.87
C GLN A 48 11.94 15.15 -8.72
N SER A 49 12.47 14.75 -7.56
CA SER A 49 12.72 13.33 -7.24
C SER A 49 11.42 12.51 -7.15
N SER A 50 10.35 13.07 -6.60
CA SER A 50 9.05 12.40 -6.55
C SER A 50 8.43 12.23 -7.94
N ARG A 51 8.55 13.23 -8.82
CA ARG A 51 8.04 13.14 -10.20
C ARG A 51 8.80 12.09 -11.02
N GLU A 52 10.12 12.06 -10.93
CA GLU A 52 10.93 11.03 -11.58
C GLU A 52 10.60 9.62 -11.06
N PHE A 53 10.39 9.47 -9.75
CA PHE A 53 9.97 8.21 -9.14
C PHE A 53 8.59 7.74 -9.65
N LEU A 54 7.62 8.65 -9.76
CA LEU A 54 6.29 8.34 -10.28
C LEU A 54 6.34 7.94 -11.76
N THR A 55 7.11 8.65 -12.58
CA THR A 55 7.32 8.29 -14.00
C THR A 55 7.97 6.91 -14.14
N ALA A 56 9.01 6.62 -13.34
CA ALA A 56 9.66 5.32 -13.37
C ALA A 56 8.71 4.18 -12.94
N THR A 57 7.88 4.44 -11.94
CA THR A 57 6.87 3.49 -11.46
C THR A 57 5.81 3.24 -12.53
N GLU A 58 5.31 4.30 -13.18
CA GLU A 58 4.36 4.20 -14.29
C GLU A 58 4.94 3.38 -15.45
N GLU A 59 6.19 3.64 -15.84
CA GLU A 59 6.85 2.90 -16.90
C GLU A 59 7.06 1.42 -16.54
N GLU A 60 7.39 1.11 -15.28
CA GLU A 60 7.51 -0.28 -14.81
C GLU A 60 6.16 -1.01 -14.89
N TRP A 61 5.06 -0.36 -14.51
CA TRP A 61 3.73 -0.96 -14.60
C TRP A 61 3.30 -1.17 -16.05
N ASN A 62 3.53 -0.18 -16.92
CA ASN A 62 3.26 -0.33 -18.36
C ASN A 62 4.05 -1.49 -18.94
N ARG A 63 5.36 -1.57 -18.64
CA ARG A 63 6.20 -2.68 -19.10
C ARG A 63 5.70 -4.04 -18.61
N LYS A 64 5.24 -4.15 -17.36
CA LYS A 64 4.66 -5.40 -16.83
C LYS A 64 3.37 -5.76 -17.54
N ILE A 65 2.50 -4.79 -17.79
CA ILE A 65 1.23 -5.02 -18.51
C ILE A 65 1.52 -5.48 -19.94
N ASP A 66 2.44 -4.82 -20.63
CA ASP A 66 2.80 -5.13 -22.01
C ASP A 66 3.30 -6.57 -22.15
N VAL A 67 4.18 -7.02 -21.26
CA VAL A 67 4.71 -8.39 -21.27
C VAL A 67 3.60 -9.43 -21.10
N GLU A 68 2.67 -9.22 -20.16
CA GLU A 68 1.59 -10.17 -19.91
C GLU A 68 0.55 -10.15 -21.06
N LEU A 69 0.34 -8.99 -21.69
CA LEU A 69 -0.55 -8.85 -22.84
C LEU A 69 0.05 -9.50 -24.10
N GLU A 70 1.34 -9.32 -24.35
CA GLU A 70 2.08 -9.99 -25.44
C GLU A 70 2.02 -11.52 -25.27
N ALA A 71 2.26 -12.03 -24.06
CA ALA A 71 2.13 -13.45 -23.76
C ALA A 71 0.71 -14.00 -24.04
N LEU A 72 -0.32 -13.19 -23.82
CA LEU A 72 -1.71 -13.55 -24.10
C LEU A 72 -2.02 -13.56 -25.61
N LEU A 73 -1.54 -12.53 -26.32
CA LEU A 73 -1.74 -12.37 -27.77
C LEU A 73 -0.99 -13.45 -28.54
N ASP A 74 0.28 -13.66 -28.25
CA ASP A 74 1.10 -14.70 -28.88
C ASP A 74 0.53 -16.10 -28.60
N GLY A 75 0.12 -16.35 -27.35
CA GLY A 75 -0.54 -17.60 -26.98
C GLY A 75 -1.81 -17.86 -27.78
N MET A 76 -2.62 -16.82 -28.04
CA MET A 76 -3.84 -16.94 -28.84
C MET A 76 -3.54 -17.16 -30.33
N VAL A 77 -2.55 -16.45 -30.90
CA VAL A 77 -2.12 -16.64 -32.29
C VAL A 77 -1.63 -18.07 -32.50
N ASP A 78 -0.84 -18.60 -31.58
CA ASP A 78 -0.34 -19.97 -31.64
C ASP A 78 -1.47 -21.00 -31.52
N LEU A 79 -2.45 -20.78 -30.63
CA LEU A 79 -3.62 -21.66 -30.52
C LEU A 79 -4.47 -21.68 -31.79
N VAL A 80 -4.69 -20.52 -32.41
CA VAL A 80 -5.40 -20.44 -33.69
C VAL A 80 -4.62 -21.13 -34.79
N GLY A 81 -3.28 -20.98 -34.80
CA GLY A 81 -2.40 -21.68 -35.73
C GLY A 81 -2.48 -23.21 -35.59
N LEU A 82 -2.46 -23.71 -34.35
CA LEU A 82 -2.62 -25.15 -34.05
C LEU A 82 -4.02 -25.65 -34.40
N ALA A 83 -5.06 -24.82 -34.24
CA ALA A 83 -6.44 -25.16 -34.56
C ALA A 83 -6.72 -25.20 -36.08
N SER A 84 -5.83 -24.68 -36.92
CA SER A 84 -5.97 -24.73 -38.38
C SER A 84 -6.14 -26.17 -38.86
N ILE A 85 -7.21 -26.42 -39.61
CA ILE A 85 -7.60 -27.73 -40.12
C ILE A 85 -6.68 -28.10 -41.29
N GLY A 86 -6.11 -29.31 -41.25
CA GLY A 86 -5.28 -29.88 -42.31
C GLY A 86 -5.10 -31.39 -42.10
N ASP A 87 -4.49 -32.08 -43.06
CA ASP A 87 -4.20 -33.51 -42.93
C ASP A 87 -3.11 -33.74 -41.89
N LYS A 88 -3.53 -34.14 -40.68
CA LYS A 88 -2.67 -34.36 -39.51
C LYS A 88 -2.65 -35.83 -39.13
N ASP A 89 -1.45 -36.38 -38.96
CA ASP A 89 -1.26 -37.73 -38.41
C ASP A 89 -1.51 -37.75 -36.90
N LYS A 90 -1.85 -38.92 -36.34
CA LYS A 90 -2.15 -39.14 -34.92
C LYS A 90 -1.05 -38.64 -33.98
N PHE A 91 0.21 -38.76 -34.38
CA PHE A 91 1.35 -38.21 -33.62
C PHE A 91 1.41 -36.69 -33.63
N ARG A 92 1.08 -36.06 -34.77
CA ARG A 92 0.99 -34.59 -34.88
C ARG A 92 -0.16 -34.05 -34.04
N ILE A 93 -1.32 -34.71 -34.06
CA ILE A 93 -2.47 -34.32 -33.24
C ILE A 93 -2.11 -34.38 -31.74
N ALA A 94 -1.43 -35.43 -31.29
CA ALA A 94 -0.99 -35.53 -29.90
C ALA A 94 0.02 -34.44 -29.51
N GLN A 95 0.96 -34.11 -30.40
CA GLN A 95 1.93 -33.05 -30.18
C GLN A 95 1.27 -31.66 -30.14
N GLU A 96 0.37 -31.37 -31.07
CA GLU A 96 -0.38 -30.11 -31.12
C GLU A 96 -1.29 -29.95 -29.91
N ALA A 97 -1.92 -31.04 -29.43
CA ALA A 97 -2.73 -31.02 -28.22
C ALA A 97 -1.91 -30.64 -26.98
N PHE A 98 -0.70 -31.21 -26.83
CA PHE A 98 0.22 -30.84 -25.74
C PHE A 98 0.67 -29.38 -25.85
N GLN A 99 1.03 -28.93 -27.04
CA GLN A 99 1.41 -27.53 -27.28
C GLN A 99 0.26 -26.57 -26.96
N ALA A 100 -0.96 -26.89 -27.40
CA ALA A 100 -2.15 -26.10 -27.10
C ALA A 100 -2.41 -26.02 -25.59
N GLN A 101 -2.28 -27.14 -24.87
CA GLN A 101 -2.44 -27.16 -23.42
C GLN A 101 -1.39 -26.29 -22.72
N SER A 102 -0.11 -26.41 -23.12
CA SER A 102 0.98 -25.61 -22.54
C SER A 102 0.79 -24.12 -22.80
N ARG A 103 0.33 -23.74 -24.01
CA ARG A 103 0.02 -22.35 -24.34
C ARG A 103 -1.16 -21.81 -23.54
N ALA A 104 -2.22 -22.60 -23.39
CA ALA A 104 -3.35 -22.23 -22.55
C ALA A 104 -2.95 -22.02 -21.09
N GLU A 105 -2.07 -22.86 -20.54
CA GLU A 105 -1.53 -22.69 -19.18
C GLU A 105 -0.74 -21.38 -19.03
N SER A 106 0.15 -21.08 -19.98
CA SER A 106 0.90 -19.81 -19.99
C SER A 106 -0.03 -18.61 -20.07
N MET A 107 -1.09 -18.66 -20.89
CA MET A 107 -2.09 -17.57 -20.98
C MET A 107 -2.88 -17.39 -19.68
N VAL A 108 -3.28 -18.48 -19.03
CA VAL A 108 -3.97 -18.41 -17.73
C VAL A 108 -3.08 -17.77 -16.68
N ARG A 109 -1.78 -18.09 -16.69
CA ARG A 109 -0.81 -17.47 -15.78
C ARG A 109 -0.68 -15.96 -16.03
N ALA A 110 -0.61 -15.54 -17.30
CA ALA A 110 -0.54 -14.14 -17.67
C ALA A 110 -1.81 -13.36 -17.28
N ALA A 111 -2.99 -13.93 -17.51
CA ALA A 111 -4.26 -13.35 -17.08
C ALA A 111 -4.33 -13.18 -15.55
N ASN A 112 -3.86 -14.17 -14.79
CA ASN A 112 -3.80 -14.07 -13.33
C ASN A 112 -2.78 -13.01 -12.85
N SER A 113 -1.68 -12.84 -13.59
CA SER A 113 -0.70 -11.77 -13.35
C SER A 113 -1.34 -10.38 -13.55
N LEU A 114 -2.07 -10.17 -14.66
CA LEU A 114 -2.82 -8.94 -14.93
C LEU A 114 -3.86 -8.63 -13.83
N LEU A 115 -4.53 -9.66 -13.31
CA LEU A 115 -5.45 -9.50 -12.17
C LEU A 115 -4.72 -9.04 -10.91
N SER A 116 -3.54 -9.61 -10.62
CA SER A 116 -2.70 -9.22 -9.49
C SER A 116 -2.20 -7.77 -9.62
N ILE A 117 -1.79 -7.36 -10.83
CA ILE A 117 -1.41 -5.98 -11.16
C ILE A 117 -2.58 -5.04 -10.88
N THR A 118 -3.77 -5.37 -11.37
CA THR A 118 -4.99 -4.57 -11.16
C THR A 118 -5.31 -4.40 -9.67
N HIS A 119 -5.21 -5.49 -8.89
CA HIS A 119 -5.42 -5.44 -7.45
C HIS A 119 -4.41 -4.52 -6.75
N SER A 120 -3.14 -4.59 -7.17
CA SER A 120 -2.06 -3.77 -6.63
C SER A 120 -2.28 -2.27 -6.93
N MET A 121 -2.69 -1.93 -8.16
CA MET A 121 -3.05 -0.56 -8.53
C MET A 121 -4.24 -0.03 -7.72
N LYS A 122 -5.27 -0.87 -7.48
CA LYS A 122 -6.39 -0.49 -6.61
C LYS A 122 -5.92 -0.18 -5.19
N LEU A 123 -5.04 -1.00 -4.62
CA LEU A 123 -4.50 -0.75 -3.29
C LEU A 123 -3.69 0.56 -3.24
N LEU A 124 -2.85 0.84 -4.24
CA LEU A 124 -2.10 2.10 -4.32
C LEU A 124 -3.02 3.32 -4.31
N LEU A 125 -4.12 3.28 -5.07
CA LEU A 125 -5.10 4.36 -5.10
C LEU A 125 -5.81 4.54 -3.75
N LEU A 126 -6.26 3.45 -3.12
CA LEU A 126 -6.93 3.50 -1.82
C LEU A 126 -6.02 4.00 -0.69
N LEU A 127 -4.76 3.54 -0.68
CA LEU A 127 -3.76 3.99 0.31
C LEU A 127 -3.34 5.44 0.10
N SER A 128 -3.24 5.90 -1.15
CA SER A 128 -2.93 7.30 -1.47
C SER A 128 -4.02 8.25 -0.97
N ASP A 129 -5.29 7.87 -1.13
CA ASP A 129 -6.43 8.67 -0.65
C ASP A 129 -6.43 8.80 0.89
N GLU A 130 -6.21 7.70 1.61
CA GLU A 130 -6.15 7.70 3.08
C GLU A 130 -4.97 8.52 3.62
N ALA A 131 -3.81 8.48 2.95
CA ALA A 131 -2.65 9.26 3.32
C ALA A 131 -2.92 10.77 3.19
N GLN A 132 -3.56 11.20 2.09
CA GLN A 132 -3.92 12.60 1.87
C GLN A 132 -4.95 13.11 2.89
N ILE A 133 -5.96 12.29 3.22
CA ILE A 133 -6.96 12.62 4.24
C ILE A 133 -6.29 12.80 5.61
N THR A 134 -5.32 11.95 5.95
CA THR A 134 -4.61 12.03 7.23
C THR A 134 -3.73 13.28 7.30
N THR A 135 -2.97 13.59 6.26
CA THR A 135 -2.15 14.82 6.22
C THR A 135 -3.01 16.08 6.34
N ARG A 136 -4.13 16.13 5.62
CA ARG A 136 -5.07 17.26 5.72
C ARG A 136 -5.64 17.41 7.13
N ARG A 137 -6.02 16.30 7.77
CA ARG A 137 -6.51 16.29 9.15
C ARG A 137 -5.45 16.81 10.12
N ASP A 138 -4.20 16.38 9.97
CA ASP A 138 -3.10 16.83 10.84
C ASP A 138 -2.83 18.32 10.71
N ASP A 139 -2.94 18.87 9.50
CA ASP A 139 -2.78 20.31 9.26
C ASP A 139 -3.95 21.12 9.83
N GLU A 140 -5.19 20.64 9.69
CA GLU A 140 -6.37 21.24 10.34
C GLU A 140 -6.25 21.21 11.88
N ILE A 141 -5.74 20.11 12.45
CA ILE A 141 -5.49 20.00 13.90
C ILE A 141 -4.43 21.02 14.37
N LYS A 142 -3.36 21.23 13.60
CA LYS A 142 -2.34 22.23 13.94
C LYS A 142 -2.93 23.64 14.00
N VAL A 143 -3.72 24.01 12.99
CA VAL A 143 -4.39 25.33 12.95
C VAL A 143 -5.30 25.51 14.17
N VAL A 144 -6.15 24.53 14.48
CA VAL A 144 -7.03 24.59 15.66
C VAL A 144 -6.23 24.69 16.96
N GLN A 145 -5.08 24.03 17.05
CA GLN A 145 -4.23 24.09 18.23
C GLN A 145 -3.56 25.47 18.38
N GLU A 146 -3.16 26.11 17.28
CA GLU A 146 -2.63 27.48 17.27
C GLU A 146 -3.71 28.49 17.69
N GLU A 147 -4.92 28.39 17.14
CA GLU A 147 -6.06 29.22 17.53
C GLU A 147 -6.40 29.06 19.02
N LYS A 148 -6.42 27.81 19.52
CA LYS A 148 -6.62 27.53 20.94
C LYS A 148 -5.55 28.16 21.81
N ASN A 149 -4.29 28.12 21.39
CA ASN A 149 -3.19 28.72 22.15
C ASN A 149 -3.30 30.26 22.14
N ALA A 150 -3.66 30.86 21.00
CA ALA A 150 -3.91 32.30 20.90
C ALA A 150 -5.09 32.74 21.77
N ALA A 151 -6.20 32.00 21.76
CA ALA A 151 -7.35 32.27 22.61
C ALA A 151 -7.01 32.12 24.11
N ARG A 152 -6.22 31.10 24.48
CA ARG A 152 -5.71 30.96 25.85
C ARG A 152 -4.84 32.13 26.27
N ALA A 153 -3.99 32.64 25.39
CA ALA A 153 -3.17 33.82 25.67
C ALA A 153 -4.03 35.08 25.87
N GLN A 154 -5.07 35.27 25.04
CA GLN A 154 -6.01 36.37 25.19
C GLN A 154 -6.80 36.28 26.52
N VAL A 155 -7.29 35.09 26.87
CA VAL A 155 -7.99 34.88 28.15
C VAL A 155 -7.05 35.14 29.32
N ALA A 156 -5.80 34.67 29.26
CA ALA A 156 -4.81 34.93 30.30
C ALA A 156 -4.54 36.44 30.48
N ALA A 157 -4.39 37.18 29.37
CA ALA A 157 -4.20 38.62 29.41
C ALA A 157 -5.39 39.37 30.05
N LEU A 158 -6.63 38.98 29.69
CA LEU A 158 -7.84 39.55 30.30
C LEU A 158 -7.97 39.20 31.79
N LEU A 159 -7.56 38.00 32.18
CA LEU A 159 -7.56 37.57 33.58
C LEU A 159 -6.55 38.39 34.41
N ASP A 160 -5.36 38.61 33.87
CA ASP A 160 -4.33 39.45 34.49
C ASP A 160 -4.83 40.91 34.63
N GLU A 161 -5.51 41.45 33.64
CA GLU A 161 -6.09 42.80 33.69
C GLU A 161 -7.18 42.92 34.77
N LEU A 162 -8.08 41.94 34.88
CA LEU A 162 -9.10 41.87 35.93
C LEU A 162 -8.50 41.78 37.34
N ILE A 163 -7.47 40.95 37.52
CA ILE A 163 -6.78 40.79 38.81
C ILE A 163 -6.05 42.08 39.21
N ARG A 164 -5.56 42.85 38.22
CA ARG A 164 -4.85 44.12 38.47
C ARG A 164 -5.78 45.31 38.68
N GLY A 165 -6.95 45.33 38.03
CA GLY A 165 -7.99 46.36 38.18
C GLY A 165 -8.92 46.16 39.39
N GLY A 166 -8.92 44.97 40.00
CA GLY A 166 -9.70 44.65 41.21
C GLY A 166 -9.03 45.04 42.54
N ARG A 167 -8.08 45.97 42.54
CA ARG A 167 -7.39 46.45 43.75
C ARG A 167 -7.57 47.96 43.94
#